data_AF-A0A0F2LPL7-F1
#
_entry.id   AF-A0A0F2LPL7-F1
#
_cell.length_a   1.000
_cell.length_b   1.000
_cell.length_c   1.000
_cell.angle_alpha   90.00
_cell.angle_beta   90.00
_cell.angle_gamma   90.00
#
_symmetry.space_group_name_H-M   'P 1'
#
loop_
_entity.id
_entity.type
_entity.pdbx_description
1 polymer ?
#
loop_
_entity_poly.entity_id
_entity_poly.type
_entity_poly.pdbx_seq_one_letter_code
_entity_poly.pdbx_strand_id
1 'polypeptide(L)'
;SEREIRNALDGKKAVLVLDRSTSFGRGGPLYVEVKSTVADVVPSVKGVVSGIGGVAVNKVDLYNLFKKFVSGIREDVIWYYPEGVEKVELRTPRDIE
;
A
#
# COMPACT_ATOMS: atom_id res chain seq x y z
N SER A 1 -15.91 -9.75 -7.27
CA SER A 1 -17.10 -9.34 -6.46
C SER A 1 -16.74 -9.40 -4.97
N GLU A 2 -17.47 -8.71 -4.09
CA GLU A 2 -17.21 -8.75 -2.62
C GLU A 2 -17.19 -10.19 -2.07
N ARG A 3 -18.12 -11.03 -2.55
CA ARG A 3 -18.18 -12.45 -2.19
C ARG A 3 -16.92 -13.22 -2.55
N GLU A 4 -16.34 -12.97 -3.73
CA GLU A 4 -15.08 -13.61 -4.15
C GLU A 4 -13.91 -13.17 -3.26
N ILE A 5 -13.85 -11.90 -2.87
CA ILE A 5 -12.81 -11.38 -1.97
C ILE A 5 -12.92 -12.06 -0.60
N ARG A 6 -14.13 -12.13 -0.03
CA ARG A 6 -14.38 -12.83 1.25
C ARG A 6 -13.95 -14.29 1.17
N ASN A 7 -14.37 -15.01 0.14
CA ASN A 7 -14.03 -16.43 -0.02
C ASN A 7 -12.51 -16.66 -0.19
N ALA A 8 -11.82 -15.78 -0.93
CA ALA A 8 -10.38 -15.90 -1.14
C ALA A 8 -9.56 -15.60 0.12
N LEU A 9 -10.08 -14.75 1.01
CA LEU A 9 -9.41 -14.27 2.21
C LEU A 9 -9.89 -14.95 3.50
N ASP A 10 -10.83 -15.89 3.40
CA ASP A 10 -11.31 -16.66 4.53
C ASP A 10 -10.18 -17.47 5.18
N GLY A 11 -10.17 -17.50 6.52
CA GLY A 11 -9.14 -18.14 7.33
C GLY A 11 -7.74 -17.51 7.29
N LYS A 12 -7.54 -16.37 6.61
CA LYS A 12 -6.24 -15.67 6.60
C LYS A 12 -6.03 -14.87 7.88
N LYS A 13 -4.83 -14.97 8.46
CA LYS A 13 -4.46 -14.25 9.69
C LYS A 13 -4.29 -12.74 9.47
N ALA A 14 -3.80 -12.36 8.30
CA ALA A 14 -3.57 -10.98 7.95
C ALA A 14 -3.52 -10.80 6.42
N VAL A 15 -3.81 -9.58 5.94
CA VAL A 15 -3.78 -9.18 4.54
C VAL A 15 -3.01 -7.87 4.39
N LEU A 16 -2.10 -7.82 3.41
CA LEU A 16 -1.38 -6.61 3.01
C LEU A 16 -1.89 -6.18 1.63
N VAL A 17 -2.39 -4.96 1.52
CA VAL A 17 -2.91 -4.38 0.27
C VAL A 17 -1.92 -3.36 -0.24
N LEU A 18 -1.56 -3.44 -1.53
CA LEU A 18 -0.68 -2.48 -2.18
C LEU A 18 -1.48 -1.62 -3.15
N ASP A 19 -1.45 -0.32 -2.94
CA ASP A 19 -2.12 0.68 -3.77
C ASP A 19 -1.10 1.55 -4.50
N ARG A 20 -1.34 1.77 -5.79
CA ARG A 20 -0.64 2.79 -6.61
C ARG A 20 -1.35 4.13 -6.65
N SER A 21 -2.25 4.34 -5.71
CA SER A 21 -3.07 5.54 -5.58
C SER A 21 -3.37 5.79 -4.09
N THR A 22 -3.88 6.97 -3.79
CA THR A 22 -4.23 7.35 -2.41
C THR A 22 -5.50 8.18 -2.39
N SER A 23 -6.38 7.85 -1.47
CA SER A 23 -7.45 8.73 -1.00
C SER A 23 -6.94 9.46 0.24
N PHE A 24 -6.76 10.77 0.12
CA PHE A 24 -6.19 11.60 1.19
C PHE A 24 -6.90 11.36 2.53
N GLY A 25 -6.11 11.03 3.56
CA GLY A 25 -6.59 10.78 4.93
C GLY A 25 -7.13 9.37 5.22
N ARG A 26 -7.29 8.48 4.21
CA ARG A 26 -7.84 7.12 4.42
C ARG A 26 -6.93 5.98 3.96
N GLY A 27 -5.92 6.28 3.15
CA GLY A 27 -5.07 5.28 2.50
C GLY A 27 -5.48 5.04 1.06
N GLY A 28 -5.05 3.91 0.49
CA GLY A 28 -5.37 3.57 -0.89
C GLY A 28 -6.83 3.13 -1.10
N PRO A 29 -7.46 3.41 -2.26
CA PRO A 29 -8.82 2.97 -2.56
C PRO A 29 -9.02 1.46 -2.42
N LEU A 30 -8.09 0.64 -2.92
CA LEU A 30 -8.21 -0.82 -2.84
C LEU A 30 -8.13 -1.29 -1.38
N TYR A 31 -7.22 -0.71 -0.60
CA TYR A 31 -7.15 -0.97 0.84
C TYR A 31 -8.48 -0.68 1.54
N VAL A 32 -9.13 0.44 1.25
CA VAL A 32 -10.41 0.81 1.88
C VAL A 32 -11.49 -0.21 1.55
N GLU A 33 -11.63 -0.59 0.27
CA GLU A 33 -12.62 -1.57 -0.18
C GLU A 33 -12.37 -2.96 0.37
N VAL A 34 -11.11 -3.43 0.37
CA VAL A 34 -10.76 -4.74 0.93
C VAL A 34 -11.01 -4.74 2.43
N LYS A 35 -10.57 -3.72 3.16
CA LYS A 35 -10.75 -3.63 4.61
C LYS A 35 -12.23 -3.61 5.00
N SER A 36 -13.07 -2.82 4.33
CA SER A 36 -14.51 -2.82 4.62
C SER A 36 -15.18 -4.15 4.28
N THR A 37 -14.67 -4.85 3.26
CA THR A 37 -15.21 -6.14 2.82
C THR A 37 -14.85 -7.29 3.77
N VAL A 38 -13.69 -7.27 4.44
CA VAL A 38 -13.22 -8.43 5.22
C VAL A 38 -12.90 -8.15 6.70
N ALA A 39 -13.19 -6.96 7.22
CA ALA A 39 -12.86 -6.57 8.59
C ALA A 39 -13.44 -7.50 9.68
N ASP A 40 -14.54 -8.20 9.38
CA ASP A 40 -15.19 -9.16 10.28
C ASP A 40 -14.57 -10.57 10.24
N VAL A 41 -13.81 -10.92 9.20
CA VAL A 41 -13.25 -12.27 8.99
C VAL A 41 -11.72 -12.32 8.98
N VAL A 42 -11.04 -11.21 8.68
CA VAL A 42 -9.59 -11.10 8.69
C VAL A 42 -9.14 -10.21 9.86
N PRO A 43 -8.39 -10.73 10.84
CA PRO A 43 -7.99 -9.98 12.03
C PRO A 43 -7.14 -8.74 11.78
N SER A 44 -6.36 -8.72 10.69
CA SER A 44 -5.44 -7.62 10.39
C SER A 44 -5.38 -7.34 8.90
N VAL A 45 -5.82 -6.15 8.49
CA VAL A 45 -5.70 -5.67 7.10
C VAL A 45 -4.86 -4.40 7.12
N LYS A 46 -3.75 -4.40 6.38
CA LYS A 46 -2.80 -3.29 6.30
C LYS A 46 -2.67 -2.79 4.87
N GLY A 47 -2.52 -1.49 4.70
CA GLY A 47 -2.35 -0.83 3.40
C GLY A 47 -0.92 -0.34 3.18
N VAL A 48 -0.46 -0.40 1.93
CA VAL A 48 0.80 0.20 1.47
C VAL A 48 0.49 1.09 0.28
N VAL A 49 0.75 2.38 0.42
CA VAL A 49 0.73 3.31 -0.72
C VAL A 49 2.13 3.35 -1.30
N SER A 50 2.28 2.93 -2.56
CA SER A 50 3.58 2.84 -3.24
C SER A 50 3.43 3.04 -4.75
N GLY A 51 4.52 3.33 -5.47
CA GLY A 51 4.46 3.48 -6.93
C GLY A 51 3.61 4.66 -7.45
N ILE A 52 3.33 5.63 -6.57
CA ILE A 52 2.75 6.92 -6.98
C ILE A 52 3.71 7.61 -7.96
N GLY A 53 3.15 8.23 -8.99
CA GLY A 53 3.94 8.96 -10.00
C GLY A 53 4.73 8.06 -10.96
N GLY A 54 4.35 6.78 -11.07
CA GLY A 54 5.01 5.83 -11.99
C GLY A 54 6.31 5.23 -11.43
N VAL A 55 6.59 5.45 -10.15
CA VAL A 55 7.77 4.90 -9.47
C VAL A 55 7.72 3.37 -9.46
N ALA A 56 8.80 2.74 -9.90
CA ALA A 56 8.89 1.30 -9.95
C ALA A 56 9.05 0.71 -8.54
N VAL A 57 8.24 -0.30 -8.23
CA VAL A 57 8.40 -1.14 -7.03
C VAL A 57 8.96 -2.48 -7.49
N ASN A 58 10.22 -2.75 -7.14
CA ASN A 58 10.95 -3.93 -7.60
C ASN A 58 10.81 -5.11 -6.62
N LYS A 59 11.47 -6.23 -6.92
CA LYS A 59 11.40 -7.46 -6.11
C LYS A 59 11.97 -7.28 -4.69
N VAL A 60 13.04 -6.50 -4.54
CA VAL A 60 13.68 -6.22 -3.25
C VAL A 60 12.75 -5.37 -2.38
N ASP A 61 12.07 -4.40 -2.98
CA ASP A 61 11.09 -3.55 -2.30
C ASP A 61 9.92 -4.39 -1.74
N LEU A 62 9.36 -5.28 -2.56
CA LEU A 62 8.30 -6.20 -2.13
C LEU A 62 8.78 -7.14 -1.02
N TYR A 63 9.99 -7.69 -1.13
CA TYR A 63 10.58 -8.52 -0.09
C TYR A 63 10.68 -7.78 1.25
N ASN A 64 11.15 -6.53 1.23
CA ASN A 64 11.27 -5.71 2.43
C ASN A 64 9.91 -5.36 3.03
N LEU A 65 8.92 -5.03 2.19
CA LEU A 65 7.55 -4.78 2.61
C LEU A 65 6.92 -6.02 3.28
N PHE A 66 7.07 -7.20 2.69
CA PHE A 66 6.56 -8.44 3.28
C PHE A 66 7.28 -8.80 4.58
N LYS A 67 8.61 -8.65 4.64
CA LYS A 67 9.37 -8.86 5.88
C LYS A 67 8.89 -7.94 7.00
N LYS A 68 8.66 -6.66 6.69
CA LYS A 68 8.11 -5.69 7.65
C LYS A 68 6.69 -6.08 8.10
N PHE A 69 5.85 -6.49 7.15
CA PHE A 69 4.49 -6.94 7.43
C PHE A 69 4.44 -8.16 8.38
N VAL A 70 5.23 -9.19 8.09
CA VAL A 70 5.34 -10.40 8.93
C VAL A 70 5.93 -10.09 10.30
N SER A 71 6.86 -9.14 10.38
CA SER A 71 7.45 -8.70 11.66
C SER A 71 6.48 -7.88 12.53
N GLY A 72 5.34 -7.47 11.98
CA GLY A 72 4.31 -6.70 12.67
C GLY A 72 4.39 -5.20 12.37
N ILE A 73 3.45 -4.71 11.55
CA ILE A 73 3.25 -3.28 11.31
C ILE A 73 2.19 -2.75 12.27
N ARG A 74 2.50 -1.67 12.99
CA ARG A 74 1.55 -1.03 13.92
C ARG A 74 0.55 -0.17 13.17
N GLU A 75 1.03 0.65 12.25
CA GLU A 75 0.24 1.56 11.44
C GLU A 75 -0.73 0.80 10.54
N ASP A 76 -1.89 1.37 10.27
CA ASP A 76 -2.88 0.76 9.35
C ASP A 76 -2.49 0.94 7.89
N VAL A 77 -1.87 2.07 7.57
CA VAL A 77 -1.39 2.40 6.22
C VAL A 77 0.03 2.91 6.33
N ILE A 78 0.92 2.36 5.51
CA ILE A 78 2.30 2.83 5.36
C ILE A 78 2.49 3.45 3.97
N TRP A 79 3.29 4.49 3.89
CA TRP A 79 3.78 5.04 2.62
C TRP A 79 5.15 4.47 2.34
N TYR A 80 5.33 3.91 1.16
CA TYR A 80 6.57 3.28 0.75
C TYR A 80 7.10 3.92 -0.53
N TYR A 81 8.34 4.37 -0.47
CA TYR A 81 9.09 4.90 -1.59
C TYR A 81 10.43 4.17 -1.65
N PRO A 82 10.82 3.58 -2.80
CA PRO A 82 12.10 2.89 -2.92
C PRO A 82 13.28 3.84 -2.70
N GLU A 83 14.32 3.36 -2.01
CA GLU A 83 15.48 4.19 -1.63
C GLU A 83 16.31 4.66 -2.83
N GLY A 84 16.27 3.93 -3.95
CA GLY A 84 17.03 4.25 -5.17
C GLY A 84 16.39 5.29 -6.09
N VAL A 85 15.32 5.94 -5.66
CA VAL A 85 14.63 6.95 -6.46
C VAL A 85 15.10 8.32 -5.98
N GLU A 86 15.86 9.01 -6.84
CA GLU A 86 16.28 10.39 -6.57
C GLU A 86 15.05 11.27 -6.33
N LYS A 87 15.12 12.14 -5.32
CA LYS A 87 14.12 13.18 -5.14
C LYS A 87 14.13 14.04 -6.40
N VAL A 88 13.03 14.00 -7.16
CA VAL A 88 12.82 14.96 -8.24
C VAL A 88 12.58 16.31 -7.59
N GLU A 89 13.55 17.21 -7.70
CA GLU A 89 13.32 18.63 -7.40
C GLU A 89 12.31 19.16 -8.42
N LEU A 90 11.11 19.47 -7.95
CA LEU A 90 10.09 20.12 -8.76
C LEU A 90 10.57 21.53 -9.07
N ARG A 91 11.15 21.70 -10.26
CA ARG A 91 11.42 23.02 -10.82
C ARG A 91 10.09 23.73 -11.05
N THR A 92 9.93 24.88 -10.42
CA THR A 92 8.86 25.82 -10.70
C THR A 92 9.14 26.54 -12.03
N PRO A 93 8.13 27.11 -12.71
CA PRO A 93 8.34 27.89 -13.94
C PRO A 93 9.30 29.08 -13.81
N ARG A 94 9.72 29.43 -12.58
CA ARG A 94 10.73 30.46 -12.29
C ARG A 94 12.16 29.94 -12.38
N ASP A 95 12.35 28.62 -12.47
CA ASP A 95 13.66 27.97 -12.52
C ASP A 95 14.15 27.74 -13.97
N ILE A 96 13.46 28.33 -14.94
CA ILE A 96 13.81 28.35 -16.36
C ILE A 96 13.89 29.83 -16.76
N GLU A 97 15.07 30.44 -16.58
CA GLU A 97 15.47 31.69 -17.26
C GLU A 97 16.23 31.37 -18.54
#